data_AF-A0A162F200-F1
#
_entry.id   AF-A0A162F200-F1
#
_cell.length_a   1.000
_cell.length_b   1.000
_cell.length_c   1.000
_cell.angle_alpha   90.00
_cell.angle_beta   90.00
_cell.angle_gamma   90.00
#
_symmetry.space_group_name_H-M   'P 1'
#
loop_
_entity.id
_entity.type
_entity.pdbx_description
1 polymer ?
#
loop_
_entity_poly.entity_id
_entity_poly.type
_entity_poly.pdbx_seq_one_letter_code
_entity_poly.pdbx_strand_id
1 'polypeptide(L)'
;MDVLKTIVNYVLDLGGPVFVPLIMFIIATIAGLKLKKSVLAALTLGVAFSGMTLVVNYMMDSISPAAKAMSKIFHLSLNAIDAGWTGVAAITWSYKSAFLFFPLLLAINFIMLTFKWTKTLNVDMWNVWNKIFTYVVVLYFTHNVFYGFIVAGIQIVLELKAGDMWQRHIEDLTGMPGVTVPHFVTLFAVILQPLNKLLDFIPAMNRPFDSAALQKKRSASLVIILLWGPSLGYCWASALAIRFPNP
;
A
#
# COMPACT_ATOMS: atom_id res chain seq x y z
N MET A 1 33.74 1.55 12.15
CA MET A 1 32.35 2.09 12.11
C MET A 1 32.14 3.02 10.91
N ASP A 2 33.17 3.71 10.42
CA ASP A 2 33.04 4.62 9.27
C ASP A 2 32.84 3.91 7.93
N VAL A 3 33.54 2.80 7.66
CA VAL A 3 33.34 2.02 6.42
C VAL A 3 31.90 1.50 6.31
N LEU A 4 31.32 1.03 7.42
CA LEU A 4 29.93 0.59 7.45
C LEU A 4 28.97 1.76 7.22
N LYS A 5 29.21 2.92 7.83
CA LYS A 5 28.43 4.15 7.58
C LYS A 5 28.57 4.64 6.14
N THR A 6 29.75 4.58 5.54
CA THR A 6 29.99 5.00 4.15
C THR A 6 29.30 4.08 3.16
N ILE A 7 29.38 2.76 3.35
CA ILE A 7 28.67 1.78 2.50
C ILE A 7 27.15 1.93 2.67
N VAL A 8 26.67 2.08 3.90
CA VAL A 8 25.24 2.25 4.17
C VAL A 8 24.74 3.58 3.59
N ASN A 9 25.46 4.69 3.76
CA ASN A 9 25.07 5.97 3.17
C ASN A 9 25.14 5.95 1.64
N TYR A 10 26.16 5.33 1.04
CA TYR A 10 26.23 5.13 -0.41
C TYR A 10 25.01 4.37 -0.95
N VAL A 11 24.60 3.29 -0.26
CA VAL A 11 23.42 2.51 -0.62
C VAL A 11 22.12 3.28 -0.44
N LEU A 12 22.07 4.21 0.52
CA LEU A 12 20.91 5.06 0.78
C LEU A 12 20.80 6.24 -0.20
N ASP A 13 21.93 6.76 -0.68
CA ASP A 13 21.98 7.82 -1.69
C ASP A 13 21.60 7.31 -3.10
N LEU A 14 21.62 5.99 -3.34
CA LEU A 14 21.12 5.36 -4.58
C LEU A 14 19.59 5.43 -4.73
N GLY A 15 18.86 5.79 -3.67
CA GLY A 15 17.41 6.01 -3.70
C GLY A 15 16.53 4.76 -3.54
N GLY A 16 15.24 5.00 -3.27
CA GLY A 16 14.22 3.97 -3.03
C GLY A 16 14.10 2.88 -4.13
N PRO A 17 14.21 3.21 -5.44
CA PRO A 17 14.14 2.22 -6.51
C PRO A 17 15.28 1.20 -6.54
N VAL A 18 16.42 1.48 -5.90
CA VAL A 18 17.56 0.56 -5.81
C VAL A 18 17.60 -0.12 -4.44
N PHE A 19 17.28 0.63 -3.39
CA PHE A 19 17.28 0.14 -2.02
C PHE A 19 16.24 -0.96 -1.78
N VAL A 20 15.01 -0.81 -2.29
CA VAL A 20 13.94 -1.81 -2.12
C VAL A 20 14.31 -3.15 -2.76
N PRO A 21 14.65 -3.21 -4.07
CA PRO A 21 15.10 -4.45 -4.70
C PRO A 21 16.26 -5.15 -3.98
N LEU A 22 17.24 -4.37 -3.51
CA LEU A 22 18.41 -4.91 -2.83
C LEU A 22 18.03 -5.59 -1.51
N ILE A 23 17.13 -4.99 -0.72
CA ILE A 23 16.62 -5.62 0.49
C ILE A 23 15.79 -6.86 0.17
N MET A 24 14.92 -6.79 -0.85
CA MET A 24 14.17 -7.97 -1.29
C MET A 24 15.10 -9.10 -1.72
N PHE A 25 16.22 -8.80 -2.38
CA PHE A 25 17.23 -9.76 -2.78
C PHE A 25 17.86 -10.46 -1.57
N ILE A 26 18.27 -9.69 -0.55
CA ILE A 26 18.89 -10.21 0.67
C ILE A 26 17.90 -11.15 1.39
N ILE A 27 16.66 -10.71 1.55
CA ILE A 27 15.62 -11.48 2.27
C ILE A 27 15.24 -12.73 1.48
N ALA A 28 15.07 -12.64 0.16
CA ALA A 28 14.80 -13.81 -0.68
C ALA A 28 15.92 -14.86 -0.60
N THR A 29 17.17 -14.40 -0.50
CA THR A 29 18.33 -15.29 -0.36
C THR A 29 18.35 -15.96 1.01
N ILE A 30 18.06 -15.23 2.10
CA ILE A 30 17.94 -15.79 3.45
C ILE A 30 16.76 -16.77 3.55
N ALA A 31 15.66 -16.49 2.86
CA ALA A 31 14.49 -17.37 2.79
C ALA A 31 14.72 -18.67 1.99
N GLY A 32 15.94 -18.91 1.50
CA GLY A 32 16.34 -20.18 0.87
C GLY A 32 16.06 -20.25 -0.64
N LEU A 33 15.75 -19.14 -1.31
CA LEU A 33 15.66 -19.14 -2.77
C LEU A 33 17.05 -19.27 -3.41
N LYS A 34 17.13 -20.01 -4.53
CA LYS A 34 18.36 -20.10 -5.34
C LYS A 34 18.80 -18.70 -5.77
N LEU A 35 20.08 -18.38 -5.64
CA LEU A 35 20.66 -17.06 -5.94
C LEU A 35 20.18 -16.51 -7.30
N LYS A 36 20.16 -17.34 -8.34
CA LYS A 36 19.69 -16.96 -9.68
C LYS A 36 18.23 -16.47 -9.70
N LYS A 37 17.35 -17.11 -8.92
CA LYS A 37 15.93 -16.70 -8.79
C LYS A 37 15.80 -15.42 -7.97
N SER A 38 16.56 -15.29 -6.89
CA SER A 38 16.57 -14.09 -6.04
C SER A 38 17.02 -12.85 -6.81
N VAL A 39 18.10 -12.95 -7.61
CA VAL A 39 18.59 -11.84 -8.43
C VAL A 39 17.55 -11.42 -9.47
N LEU A 40 16.96 -12.39 -10.19
CA LEU A 40 15.94 -12.08 -11.19
C LEU A 40 14.70 -11.42 -10.56
N ALA A 41 14.20 -11.95 -9.45
CA ALA A 41 13.05 -11.40 -8.76
C ALA A 41 13.29 -9.96 -8.27
N ALA A 42 14.47 -9.70 -7.69
CA ALA A 42 14.86 -8.37 -7.25
C ALA A 42 14.97 -7.39 -8.43
N LEU A 43 15.63 -7.78 -9.53
CA LEU A 43 15.74 -6.95 -10.73
C LEU A 43 14.37 -6.63 -11.34
N THR A 44 13.48 -7.61 -11.46
CA THR A 44 12.11 -7.40 -11.95
C THR A 44 11.37 -6.38 -11.09
N LEU A 45 11.51 -6.49 -9.77
CA LEU A 45 10.88 -5.58 -8.81
C LEU A 45 11.45 -4.15 -8.91
N GLY A 46 12.76 -4.00 -9.12
CA GLY A 46 13.39 -2.69 -9.35
C GLY A 46 12.95 -2.01 -10.65
N VAL A 47 12.85 -2.78 -11.74
CA VAL A 47 12.32 -2.27 -13.02
C VAL A 47 10.85 -1.88 -12.86
N ALA A 48 10.05 -2.66 -12.13
CA ALA A 48 8.65 -2.34 -11.86
C ALA A 48 8.51 -1.03 -11.06
N PHE A 49 9.30 -0.82 -10.00
CA PHE A 49 9.28 0.43 -9.24
C PHE A 49 9.68 1.64 -10.06
N SER A 50 10.70 1.48 -10.91
CA SER A 50 11.17 2.55 -11.78
C SER A 50 10.12 2.90 -12.83
N GLY A 51 9.48 1.89 -13.43
CA GLY A 51 8.38 2.06 -14.39
C GLY A 51 7.15 2.72 -13.77
N MET A 52 6.71 2.26 -12.60
CA MET A 52 5.58 2.87 -11.87
C MET A 52 5.87 4.33 -11.53
N THR A 53 7.06 4.63 -11.01
CA THR A 53 7.46 6.00 -10.66
C THR A 53 7.45 6.92 -11.89
N LEU A 54 7.92 6.44 -13.03
CA LEU A 54 7.90 7.20 -14.29
C LEU A 54 6.46 7.52 -14.73
N VAL A 55 5.56 6.52 -14.70
CA VAL A 55 4.17 6.72 -15.09
C VAL A 55 3.46 7.68 -14.14
N VAL A 56 3.66 7.53 -12.83
CA VAL A 56 3.09 8.44 -11.82
C VAL A 56 3.56 9.87 -12.05
N ASN A 57 4.88 10.08 -12.24
CA ASN A 57 5.42 11.42 -12.48
C ASN A 57 4.85 12.02 -13.77
N TYR A 58 4.75 11.25 -14.85
CA TYR A 58 4.14 11.69 -16.10
C TYR A 58 2.66 12.11 -15.93
N MET A 59 1.89 11.34 -15.17
CA MET A 59 0.51 11.70 -14.83
C MET A 59 0.44 12.96 -13.98
N MET A 60 1.32 13.09 -12.98
CA MET A 60 1.39 14.26 -12.11
C MET A 60 1.75 15.52 -12.90
N ASP A 61 2.70 15.46 -13.82
CA ASP A 61 3.09 16.59 -14.67
C ASP A 61 1.96 17.03 -15.61
N SER A 62 1.12 16.08 -16.04
CA SER A 62 -0.03 16.37 -16.91
C SER A 62 -1.24 16.92 -16.13
N ILE A 63 -1.49 16.43 -14.91
CA ILE A 63 -2.67 16.79 -14.10
C ILE A 63 -2.41 18.04 -13.23
N SER A 64 -1.19 18.23 -12.74
CA SER A 64 -0.80 19.33 -11.84
C SER A 64 -1.09 20.73 -12.39
N PRO A 65 -0.86 21.04 -13.69
CA PRO A 65 -1.22 22.34 -14.27
C PRO A 65 -2.73 22.58 -14.26
N ALA A 66 -3.53 21.55 -14.58
CA ALA A 66 -4.99 21.63 -14.57
C ALA A 66 -5.54 21.80 -13.16
N ALA A 67 -5.00 21.06 -12.19
CA ALA A 67 -5.36 21.19 -10.77
C ALA A 67 -5.04 22.59 -10.22
N LYS A 68 -3.86 23.15 -10.55
CA LYS A 68 -3.48 24.52 -10.16
C LYS A 68 -4.35 25.59 -10.81
N ALA A 69 -4.71 25.41 -12.09
CA ALA A 69 -5.63 26.30 -12.77
C ALA A 69 -7.04 26.28 -12.15
N MET A 70 -7.55 25.09 -11.80
CA MET A 70 -8.82 24.91 -11.10
C MET A 70 -8.78 25.58 -9.72
N SER A 71 -7.72 25.36 -8.94
CA SER A 71 -7.50 26.00 -7.63
C SER A 71 -7.56 27.53 -7.72
N LYS A 72 -6.95 28.11 -8.78
CA LYS A 72 -6.93 29.56 -9.03
C LYS A 72 -8.31 30.10 -9.41
N ILE A 73 -9.12 29.35 -10.17
CA ILE A 73 -10.48 29.75 -10.59
C ILE A 73 -11.46 29.68 -9.41
N PHE A 74 -11.36 28.64 -8.57
CA PHE A 74 -12.24 28.46 -7.42
C PHE A 74 -11.78 29.24 -6.17
N HIS A 75 -10.71 30.03 -6.25
CA HIS A 75 -10.07 30.71 -5.12
C HIS A 75 -9.74 29.78 -3.94
N LEU A 76 -9.53 28.50 -4.21
CA LEU A 76 -9.12 27.53 -3.21
C LEU A 76 -7.58 27.55 -3.13
N SER A 77 -7.01 27.53 -1.93
CA SER A 77 -5.56 27.37 -1.73
C SER A 77 -5.22 25.88 -1.57
N LEU A 78 -5.23 25.11 -2.66
CA LEU A 78 -4.71 23.72 -2.62
C LEU A 78 -3.20 23.75 -2.78
N ASN A 79 -2.49 23.58 -1.66
CA ASN A 79 -1.02 23.52 -1.60
C ASN A 79 -0.44 22.12 -1.87
N ALA A 80 -1.28 21.09 -2.00
CA ALA A 80 -0.84 19.71 -2.15
C ALA A 80 -1.58 19.00 -3.29
N ILE A 81 -0.83 18.18 -4.03
CA ILE A 81 -1.34 17.31 -5.08
C ILE A 81 -1.03 15.89 -4.62
N ASP A 82 -2.04 15.04 -4.51
CA ASP A 82 -1.86 13.66 -4.07
C ASP A 82 -1.09 12.87 -5.14
N ALA A 83 0.06 12.33 -4.73
CA ALA A 83 1.02 11.60 -5.56
C ALA A 83 0.65 10.13 -5.80
N GLY A 84 -0.53 9.70 -5.32
CA GLY A 84 -0.98 8.33 -5.38
C GLY A 84 -0.26 7.44 -4.35
N TRP A 85 -0.94 6.38 -3.94
CA TRP A 85 -0.44 5.48 -2.91
C TRP A 85 0.88 4.79 -3.30
N THR A 86 1.10 4.51 -4.60
CA THR A 86 2.32 3.87 -5.11
C THR A 86 3.55 4.77 -4.98
N GLY A 87 3.41 6.07 -5.28
CA GLY A 87 4.47 7.04 -5.14
C GLY A 87 4.87 7.24 -3.68
N VAL A 88 3.88 7.37 -2.80
CA VAL A 88 4.11 7.48 -1.35
C VAL A 88 4.78 6.23 -0.79
N ALA A 89 4.35 5.03 -1.22
CA ALA A 89 4.97 3.77 -0.80
C ALA A 89 6.45 3.70 -1.20
N ALA A 90 6.80 4.06 -2.43
CA ALA A 90 8.19 4.07 -2.89
C ALA A 90 9.08 5.02 -2.07
N ILE A 91 8.55 6.17 -1.67
CA ILE A 91 9.26 7.14 -0.81
C ILE A 91 9.44 6.58 0.61
N THR A 92 8.42 5.92 1.18
CA THR A 92 8.52 5.37 2.54
C THR A 92 9.59 4.30 2.64
N TRP A 93 9.78 3.53 1.58
CA TRP A 93 10.81 2.51 1.55
C TRP A 93 12.23 3.05 1.39
N SER A 94 12.43 4.28 0.89
CA SER A 94 13.76 4.87 0.81
C SER A 94 14.32 5.31 2.18
N TYR A 95 13.49 5.26 3.23
CA TYR A 95 13.89 5.64 4.58
C TYR A 95 14.85 4.63 5.22
N LYS A 96 15.91 5.14 5.89
CA LYS A 96 16.95 4.31 6.51
C LYS A 96 16.41 3.30 7.54
N SER A 97 15.34 3.67 8.24
CA SER A 97 14.70 2.86 9.28
C SER A 97 13.72 1.81 8.73
N ALA A 98 13.42 1.81 7.44
CA ALA A 98 12.45 0.90 6.83
C ALA A 98 12.76 -0.59 7.14
N PHE A 99 14.04 -0.95 7.12
CA PHE A 99 14.48 -2.32 7.39
C PHE A 99 14.12 -2.81 8.80
N LEU A 100 14.05 -1.93 9.81
CA LEU A 100 13.74 -2.31 11.19
C LEU A 100 12.26 -2.65 11.39
N PHE A 101 11.38 -2.18 10.49
CA PHE A 101 9.94 -2.41 10.63
C PHE A 101 9.51 -3.82 10.25
N PHE A 102 10.25 -4.53 9.39
CA PHE A 102 9.93 -5.91 9.06
C PHE A 102 10.18 -6.87 10.24
N PRO A 103 11.37 -6.86 10.90
CA PRO A 103 11.57 -7.59 12.14
C PRO A 103 10.60 -7.18 13.25
N LEU A 104 10.28 -5.89 13.37
CA LEU A 104 9.31 -5.40 14.35
C LEU A 104 7.91 -6.01 14.11
N LEU A 105 7.45 -6.02 12.86
CA LEU A 105 6.17 -6.61 12.48
C LEU A 105 6.14 -8.11 12.80
N LEU A 106 7.19 -8.85 12.42
CA LEU A 106 7.29 -10.26 12.74
C LEU A 106 7.31 -10.51 14.25
N ALA A 107 8.10 -9.73 15.01
CA ALA A 107 8.18 -9.85 16.46
C ALA A 107 6.82 -9.64 17.12
N ILE A 108 6.11 -8.56 16.78
CA ILE A 108 4.77 -8.27 17.30
C ILE A 108 3.79 -9.39 16.89
N ASN A 109 3.84 -9.84 15.64
CA ASN A 109 2.94 -10.88 15.18
C ASN A 109 3.19 -12.22 15.88
N PHE A 110 4.44 -12.64 16.08
CA PHE A 110 4.77 -13.84 16.85
C PHE A 110 4.35 -13.74 18.32
N ILE A 111 4.52 -12.56 18.94
CA ILE A 111 4.02 -12.31 20.30
C ILE A 111 2.50 -12.50 20.34
N MET A 112 1.77 -11.86 19.43
CA MET A 112 0.30 -11.96 19.37
C MET A 112 -0.17 -13.39 19.09
N LEU A 113 0.53 -14.16 18.26
CA LEU A 113 0.24 -15.58 18.01
C LEU A 113 0.51 -16.44 19.24
N THR A 114 1.60 -16.20 19.96
CA THR A 114 1.96 -16.95 21.19
C THR A 114 0.91 -16.76 22.28
N PHE A 115 0.43 -15.52 22.44
CA PHE A 115 -0.66 -15.20 23.37
C PHE A 115 -2.06 -15.50 22.82
N LYS A 116 -2.17 -16.08 21.61
CA LYS A 116 -3.43 -16.38 20.90
C LYS A 116 -4.35 -15.16 20.72
N TRP A 117 -3.80 -13.96 20.68
CA TRP A 117 -4.54 -12.72 20.44
C TRP A 117 -4.96 -12.57 18.98
N THR A 118 -4.22 -13.19 18.06
CA THR A 118 -4.55 -13.27 16.64
C THR A 118 -4.39 -14.69 16.11
N LYS A 119 -5.05 -14.99 14.98
CA LYS A 119 -4.88 -16.25 14.23
C LYS A 119 -4.12 -16.05 12.92
N THR A 120 -4.01 -14.81 12.45
CA THR A 120 -3.31 -14.46 11.21
C THR A 120 -1.80 -14.35 11.40
N LEU A 121 -1.05 -15.05 10.55
CA LEU A 121 0.38 -14.87 10.36
C LEU A 121 0.62 -13.92 9.18
N ASN A 122 1.17 -12.75 9.45
CA ASN A 122 1.53 -11.76 8.44
C ASN A 122 3.01 -11.88 8.08
N VAL A 123 3.29 -12.52 6.95
CA VAL A 123 4.65 -12.62 6.38
C VAL A 123 4.82 -11.70 5.17
N ASP A 124 3.85 -10.80 4.93
CA ASP A 124 3.89 -9.89 3.79
C ASP A 124 4.84 -8.71 4.07
N MET A 125 6.00 -8.80 3.45
CA MET A 125 7.03 -7.77 3.52
C MET A 125 6.63 -6.49 2.78
N TRP A 126 5.79 -6.57 1.74
CA TRP A 126 5.34 -5.39 1.00
C TRP A 126 4.49 -4.50 1.89
N ASN A 127 3.58 -5.09 2.66
CA ASN A 127 2.65 -4.41 3.56
C ASN A 127 3.32 -3.56 4.67
N VAL A 128 4.63 -3.70 4.90
CA VAL A 128 5.36 -2.94 5.93
C VAL A 128 5.41 -1.44 5.61
N TRP A 129 5.30 -1.03 4.35
CA TRP A 129 5.40 0.36 3.90
C TRP A 129 4.48 1.32 4.67
N ASN A 130 3.25 0.89 4.99
CA ASN A 130 2.27 1.69 5.72
C ASN A 130 2.71 2.05 7.15
N LYS A 131 3.42 1.13 7.81
CA LYS A 131 3.93 1.31 9.17
C LYS A 131 5.09 2.31 9.14
N ILE A 132 5.91 2.22 8.10
CA ILE A 132 7.02 3.14 7.86
C ILE A 132 6.47 4.54 7.56
N PHE A 133 5.40 4.65 6.77
CA PHE A 133 4.74 5.94 6.52
C PHE A 133 4.27 6.60 7.82
N THR A 134 3.53 5.89 8.66
CA THR A 134 3.09 6.42 9.96
C THR A 134 4.27 6.81 10.85
N TYR A 135 5.33 5.99 10.86
CA TYR A 135 6.57 6.34 11.56
C TYR A 135 7.18 7.66 11.05
N VAL A 136 7.30 7.83 9.73
CA VAL A 136 7.87 9.04 9.12
C VAL A 136 7.04 10.27 9.45
N VAL A 137 5.70 10.16 9.43
CA VAL A 137 4.80 11.25 9.81
C VAL A 137 4.99 11.62 11.28
N VAL A 138 4.97 10.66 12.20
CA VAL A 138 5.16 10.92 13.64
C VAL A 138 6.55 11.49 13.93
N LEU A 139 7.59 10.98 13.25
CA LEU A 139 8.95 11.49 13.35
C LEU A 139 9.03 12.95 12.87
N TYR A 140 8.33 13.29 11.79
CA TYR A 140 8.32 14.65 11.26
C TYR A 140 7.72 15.66 12.24
N PHE A 141 6.63 15.29 12.93
CA PHE A 141 5.98 16.17 13.90
C PHE A 141 6.63 16.18 15.28
N THR A 142 7.14 15.04 15.74
CA THR A 142 7.60 14.87 17.14
C THR A 142 9.13 14.99 17.26
N HIS A 143 9.85 14.89 16.13
CA HIS A 143 11.32 14.79 16.06
C HIS A 143 11.93 13.67 16.92
N ASN A 144 11.12 12.69 17.31
CA ASN A 144 11.51 11.63 18.22
C ASN A 144 11.16 10.26 17.65
N VAL A 145 12.21 9.48 17.43
CA VAL A 145 12.18 8.12 16.85
C VAL A 145 11.38 7.15 17.72
N PHE A 146 11.42 7.29 19.04
CA PHE A 146 10.79 6.35 19.97
C PHE A 146 9.26 6.38 19.86
N TYR A 147 8.66 7.57 19.79
CA TYR A 147 7.22 7.71 19.58
C TYR A 147 6.78 7.16 18.23
N GLY A 148 7.59 7.32 17.19
CA GLY A 148 7.31 6.73 15.88
C GLY A 148 7.21 5.20 15.92
N PHE A 149 8.12 4.54 16.63
CA PHE A 149 8.08 3.08 16.78
C PHE A 149 6.89 2.59 17.60
N ILE A 150 6.50 3.32 18.66
CA ILE A 150 5.32 2.98 19.47
C ILE A 150 4.05 3.08 18.63
N VAL A 151 3.85 4.19 17.93
CA VAL A 151 2.64 4.41 17.12
C VAL A 151 2.55 3.37 16.00
N ALA A 152 3.65 3.10 15.30
CA ALA A 152 3.71 2.05 14.29
C ALA A 152 3.44 0.66 14.89
N GLY A 153 3.94 0.37 16.10
CA GLY A 153 3.66 -0.87 16.81
C GLY A 153 2.18 -1.05 17.14
N ILE A 154 1.52 0.01 17.63
CA ILE A 154 0.07 0.01 17.87
C ILE A 154 -0.69 -0.22 16.56
N GLN A 155 -0.29 0.43 15.48
CA GLN A 155 -0.88 0.21 14.17
C GLN A 155 -0.76 -1.25 13.73
N ILE A 156 0.40 -1.89 13.90
CA ILE A 156 0.58 -3.33 13.58
C ILE A 156 -0.41 -4.20 14.36
N VAL A 157 -0.59 -3.95 15.65
CA VAL A 157 -1.55 -4.70 16.49
C VAL A 157 -2.98 -4.53 15.98
N LEU A 158 -3.37 -3.30 15.61
CA LEU A 158 -4.70 -3.01 15.09
C LEU A 158 -4.93 -3.66 13.73
N GLU A 159 -3.96 -3.57 12.82
CA GLU A 159 -4.04 -4.18 11.49
C GLU A 159 -4.17 -5.71 11.55
N LEU A 160 -3.44 -6.38 12.44
CA LEU A 160 -3.55 -7.82 12.62
C LEU A 160 -4.93 -8.22 13.16
N LYS A 161 -5.48 -7.47 14.12
CA LYS A 161 -6.84 -7.69 14.62
C LYS A 161 -7.90 -7.42 13.55
N ALA A 162 -7.72 -6.38 12.75
CA ALA A 162 -8.61 -6.10 11.63
C ALA A 162 -8.53 -7.20 10.57
N GLY A 163 -7.35 -7.74 10.28
CA GLY A 163 -7.18 -8.90 9.41
C GLY A 163 -7.98 -10.12 9.87
N ASP A 164 -7.96 -10.42 11.17
CA ASP A 164 -8.78 -11.51 11.74
C ASP A 164 -10.29 -11.23 11.65
N MET A 165 -10.71 -9.97 11.83
CA MET A 165 -12.11 -9.57 11.73
C MET A 165 -12.65 -9.70 10.29
N TRP A 166 -11.84 -9.32 9.31
CA TRP A 166 -12.24 -9.26 7.89
C TRP A 166 -11.99 -10.55 7.11
N GLN A 167 -11.44 -11.58 7.76
CA GLN A 167 -11.04 -12.83 7.11
C GLN A 167 -12.15 -13.43 6.23
N ARG A 168 -13.39 -13.53 6.73
CA ARG A 168 -14.53 -14.07 5.96
C ARG A 168 -14.87 -13.24 4.73
N HIS A 169 -14.87 -11.92 4.86
CA HIS A 169 -15.14 -11.02 3.74
C HIS A 169 -14.05 -11.11 2.67
N ILE A 170 -12.79 -11.22 3.08
CA ILE A 170 -11.68 -11.39 2.14
C ILE A 170 -11.74 -12.76 1.47
N GLU A 171 -12.11 -13.81 2.19
CA GLU A 171 -12.33 -15.15 1.64
C GLU A 171 -13.47 -15.14 0.61
N ASP A 172 -14.59 -14.48 0.90
CA ASP A 172 -15.72 -14.33 -0.04
C ASP A 172 -15.32 -13.55 -1.30
N LEU A 173 -14.49 -12.51 -1.16
CA LEU A 173 -14.02 -11.67 -2.27
C LEU A 173 -12.94 -12.35 -3.13
N THR A 174 -12.03 -13.10 -2.51
CA THR A 174 -10.87 -13.69 -3.19
C THR A 174 -11.10 -15.15 -3.60
N GLY A 175 -12.07 -15.84 -2.98
CA GLY A 175 -12.31 -17.26 -3.13
C GLY A 175 -11.23 -18.16 -2.51
N MET A 176 -10.28 -17.59 -1.75
CA MET A 176 -9.15 -18.33 -1.17
C MET A 176 -9.39 -18.63 0.31
N PRO A 177 -9.60 -19.91 0.68
CA PRO A 177 -9.90 -20.28 2.05
C PRO A 177 -8.73 -20.02 2.99
N GLY A 178 -9.01 -19.41 4.14
CA GLY A 178 -8.02 -19.15 5.19
C GLY A 178 -7.02 -18.02 4.90
N VAL A 179 -7.23 -17.24 3.83
CA VAL A 179 -6.39 -16.07 3.51
C VAL A 179 -7.09 -14.80 4.02
N THR A 180 -6.32 -13.90 4.62
CA THR A 180 -6.76 -12.54 4.95
C THR A 180 -5.66 -11.53 4.65
N VAL A 181 -6.04 -10.26 4.52
CA VAL A 181 -5.14 -9.15 4.20
C VAL A 181 -5.14 -8.14 5.37
N PRO A 182 -4.19 -8.25 6.31
CA PRO A 182 -4.06 -7.30 7.42
C PRO A 182 -3.38 -6.01 6.94
N HIS A 183 -4.11 -5.16 6.22
CA HIS A 183 -3.61 -3.91 5.63
C HIS A 183 -4.31 -2.69 6.26
N PHE A 184 -3.66 -1.52 6.32
CA PHE A 184 -4.22 -0.33 6.98
C PHE A 184 -5.61 0.08 6.44
N VAL A 185 -5.88 -0.19 5.15
CA VAL A 185 -7.17 0.08 4.51
C VAL A 185 -8.31 -0.70 5.18
N THR A 186 -8.03 -1.87 5.76
CA THR A 186 -9.05 -2.65 6.48
C THR A 186 -9.45 -2.00 7.80
N LEU A 187 -8.62 -1.10 8.36
CA LEU A 187 -9.00 -0.26 9.51
C LEU A 187 -10.05 0.78 9.10
N PHE A 188 -9.90 1.39 7.92
CA PHE A 188 -10.92 2.29 7.37
C PHE A 188 -12.21 1.53 7.08
N ALA A 189 -12.14 0.29 6.63
CA ALA A 189 -13.32 -0.55 6.43
C ALA A 189 -14.13 -0.76 7.72
N VAL A 190 -13.50 -0.80 8.90
CA VAL A 190 -14.22 -0.89 10.19
C VAL A 190 -15.10 0.33 10.43
N ILE A 191 -14.60 1.52 10.08
CA ILE A 191 -15.35 2.78 10.24
C ILE A 191 -16.44 2.91 9.16
N LEU A 192 -16.17 2.41 7.94
CA LEU A 192 -17.09 2.49 6.82
C LEU A 192 -18.16 1.40 6.83
N GLN A 193 -17.98 0.30 7.57
CA GLN A 193 -18.95 -0.80 7.60
C GLN A 193 -20.35 -0.40 8.09
N PRO A 194 -20.51 0.41 9.16
CA PRO A 194 -21.83 0.89 9.57
C PRO A 194 -22.50 1.74 8.48
N LEU A 195 -21.70 2.55 7.77
CA LEU A 195 -22.20 3.31 6.63
C LEU A 195 -22.63 2.37 5.50
N ASN A 196 -21.84 1.35 5.18
CA ASN A 196 -22.19 0.37 4.15
C ASN A 196 -23.51 -0.36 4.49
N LYS A 197 -23.67 -0.80 5.74
CA LYS A 197 -24.92 -1.40 6.22
C LYS A 197 -26.10 -0.44 6.10
N LEU A 198 -25.90 0.85 6.37
CA LEU A 198 -26.94 1.87 6.19
C LEU A 198 -27.32 2.05 4.71
N LEU A 199 -26.33 1.97 3.81
CA LEU A 199 -26.58 2.04 2.37
C LEU A 199 -27.30 0.80 1.84
N ASP A 200 -27.05 -0.38 2.43
CA ASP A 200 -27.76 -1.63 2.09
C ASP A 200 -29.27 -1.57 2.41
N PHE A 201 -29.69 -0.71 3.35
CA PHE A 201 -31.12 -0.46 3.63
C PHE A 201 -31.81 0.36 2.53
N ILE A 202 -31.06 1.05 1.67
CA ILE A 202 -31.62 1.85 0.58
C ILE A 202 -31.70 0.95 -0.67
N PRO A 203 -32.89 0.48 -1.10
CA PRO A 203 -33.03 -0.50 -2.19
C PRO A 203 -32.54 0.00 -3.56
N ALA A 204 -32.33 1.31 -3.73
CA ALA A 204 -31.71 1.88 -4.92
C ALA A 204 -30.18 1.68 -4.97
N MET A 205 -29.53 1.60 -3.80
CA MET A 205 -28.08 1.45 -3.63
C MET A 205 -27.67 -0.02 -3.40
N ASN A 206 -28.60 -0.86 -2.94
CA ASN A 206 -28.45 -2.31 -2.78
C ASN A 206 -28.54 -3.05 -4.13
N ARG A 207 -27.75 -2.62 -5.12
CA ARG A 207 -27.57 -3.29 -6.41
C ARG A 207 -26.08 -3.61 -6.57
N PRO A 208 -25.72 -4.75 -7.18
CA PRO A 208 -24.32 -5.06 -7.43
C PRO A 208 -23.75 -4.06 -8.44
N PHE A 209 -23.08 -3.02 -7.94
CA PHE A 209 -22.25 -2.08 -8.70
C PHE A 209 -20.84 -2.65 -8.90
N ASP A 210 -20.74 -3.95 -9.15
CA ASP A 210 -19.46 -4.57 -9.45
C ASP A 210 -18.99 -4.14 -10.86
N SER A 211 -17.69 -3.99 -11.02
CA SER A 211 -17.00 -3.81 -12.29
C SER A 211 -17.50 -4.78 -13.38
N ALA A 212 -17.82 -6.03 -13.01
CA ALA A 212 -18.39 -7.03 -13.92
C ALA A 212 -19.84 -6.71 -14.33
N ALA A 213 -20.67 -6.23 -13.39
CA ALA A 213 -22.05 -5.80 -13.67
C ALA A 213 -22.10 -4.50 -14.50
N LEU A 214 -21.12 -3.62 -14.30
CA LEU A 214 -20.95 -2.35 -15.03
C LEU A 214 -20.36 -2.56 -16.43
N GLN A 215 -19.40 -3.48 -16.61
CA GLN A 215 -18.87 -3.85 -17.94
C GLN A 215 -19.94 -4.44 -18.86
N LYS A 216 -20.89 -5.20 -18.31
CA LYS A 216 -22.01 -5.79 -19.07
C LYS A 216 -22.90 -4.72 -19.71
N LYS A 217 -22.95 -3.52 -19.13
CA LYS A 217 -23.66 -2.35 -19.65
C LYS A 217 -22.65 -1.46 -20.40
N ARG A 218 -22.23 -1.89 -21.60
CA ARG A 218 -21.15 -1.38 -22.48
C ARG A 218 -20.99 0.15 -22.67
N SER A 219 -21.87 1.00 -22.15
CA SER A 219 -21.78 2.46 -22.19
C SER A 219 -21.35 3.09 -20.85
N ALA A 220 -21.40 2.36 -19.73
CA ALA A 220 -21.09 2.88 -18.40
C ALA A 220 -19.58 2.97 -18.11
N SER A 221 -18.74 2.14 -18.75
CA SER A 221 -17.30 2.15 -18.51
C SER A 221 -16.65 3.49 -18.87
N LEU A 222 -17.07 4.10 -19.98
CA LEU A 222 -16.58 5.41 -20.42
C LEU A 222 -17.10 6.55 -19.53
N VAL A 223 -18.37 6.45 -19.11
CA VAL A 223 -19.02 7.44 -18.23
C VAL A 223 -18.47 7.40 -16.82
N ILE A 224 -18.09 6.22 -16.31
CA ILE A 224 -17.38 6.09 -15.02
C ILE A 224 -15.96 6.65 -15.13
N ILE A 225 -15.23 6.38 -16.22
CA ILE A 225 -13.91 7.00 -16.45
C ILE A 225 -14.02 8.53 -16.54
N LEU A 226 -15.09 9.06 -17.15
CA LEU A 226 -15.30 10.51 -17.31
C LEU A 226 -15.81 11.21 -16.04
N LEU A 227 -16.76 10.60 -15.32
CA LEU A 227 -17.42 11.19 -14.14
C LEU A 227 -16.66 10.91 -12.84
N TRP A 228 -16.01 9.75 -12.75
CA TRP A 228 -15.23 9.34 -11.59
C TRP A 228 -13.72 9.38 -11.80
N GLY A 229 -13.22 9.65 -13.01
CA GLY A 229 -11.79 9.88 -13.26
C GLY A 229 -11.16 10.93 -12.31
N PRO A 230 -11.84 12.04 -11.96
CA PRO A 230 -11.30 13.01 -11.01
C PRO A 230 -11.38 12.58 -9.54
N SER A 231 -12.31 11.70 -9.16
CA SER A 231 -12.59 11.35 -7.75
C SER A 231 -12.12 9.95 -7.33
N LEU A 232 -11.98 9.01 -8.28
CA LEU A 232 -11.45 7.65 -8.11
C LEU A 232 -10.07 7.46 -8.77
N GLY A 233 -9.52 8.50 -9.41
CA GLY A 233 -8.13 8.52 -9.90
C GLY A 233 -7.07 8.26 -8.81
N TYR A 234 -7.46 8.36 -7.54
CA TYR A 234 -6.63 8.07 -6.38
C TYR A 234 -6.56 6.58 -5.99
N CYS A 235 -7.42 5.71 -6.56
CA CYS A 235 -7.51 4.31 -6.13
C CYS A 235 -7.25 3.28 -7.25
N TRP A 236 -6.91 3.70 -8.47
CA TRP A 236 -6.93 2.83 -9.67
C TRP A 236 -5.58 2.40 -10.25
N ALA A 237 -4.47 2.56 -9.53
CA ALA A 237 -3.20 1.92 -9.93
C ALA A 237 -3.16 0.40 -9.62
N SER A 238 -4.09 -0.12 -8.82
CA SER A 238 -4.13 -1.53 -8.41
C SER A 238 -5.14 -2.39 -9.20
N ALA A 239 -6.01 -1.77 -10.01
CA ALA A 239 -7.08 -2.48 -10.74
C ALA A 239 -6.72 -2.84 -12.18
N LEU A 240 -5.53 -2.46 -12.66
CA LEU A 240 -5.15 -2.57 -14.07
C LEU A 240 -3.94 -3.48 -14.33
N ALA A 241 -3.91 -4.69 -13.75
CA ALA A 241 -2.97 -5.73 -14.19
C ALA A 241 -3.30 -7.16 -13.71
N ILE A 242 -4.54 -7.64 -13.87
CA ILE A 242 -4.79 -9.11 -13.88
C ILE A 242 -5.77 -9.44 -15.01
N ARG A 243 -5.26 -9.41 -16.24
CA ARG A 243 -5.74 -10.32 -17.29
C ARG A 243 -5.02 -11.64 -17.04
N PHE A 244 -5.73 -12.69 -16.63
CA PHE A 244 -5.34 -14.05 -16.98
C PHE A 244 -6.45 -14.69 -17.82
N PRO A 245 -6.07 -15.52 -18.81
CA PRO A 245 -6.97 -16.05 -19.79
C PRO A 245 -7.88 -17.12 -19.16
N ASN A 246 -9.14 -17.14 -19.58
CA ASN A 246 -10.04 -18.28 -19.39
C ASN A 246 -9.85 -19.25 -20.57
N PRO A 247 -10.23 -20.52 -20.38
CA PRO A 247 -9.40 -21.73 -20.43
C PRO A 247 -8.72 -22.05 -21.78
#